data_AF-A0A7V7AJA5-F1
#
_entry.id   AF-A0A7V7AJA5-F1
#
_cell.length_a   1.000
_cell.length_b   1.000
_cell.length_c   1.000
_cell.angle_alpha   90.00
_cell.angle_beta   90.00
_cell.angle_gamma   90.00
#
_symmetry.space_group_name_H-M   'P 1'
#
loop_
_entity.id
_entity.type
_entity.pdbx_description
1 polymer ?
#
loop_
_entity_poly.entity_id
_entity_poly.type
_entity_poly.pdbx_seq_one_letter_code
_entity_poly.pdbx_strand_id
1 'polypeptide(L)'
;MNLHNTARVARWEFFKNLKSPTFLIFTFLIPVIMLAGGLIGYFAGSSAAREEQSIAVIDETGELFALLEAHLAPTPVTVTEFPVEKREQLAAQVGEGEFDGYIHLTTEAVEQGRVNYYVPDSRSQNTMVLGEGVRTVVTLYRMEKMGLTAAQINAATMPVTLQTRELSGEEASWAALVVPLVFGILLAFATMFTGQVLMYGVIKEKRNRIVEILLSSVSAFVLLMGKLLGFAALGLIQIAIWLAVGLTVAVRFLDFREIPLGFAELAPSLLFFLGGYILFSAMFAALG
;
A
#
# COMPACT_ATOMS: atom_id res chain seq x y z
N MET A 1 -26.33 -17.78 39.62
CA MET A 1 -25.40 -18.02 38.49
C MET A 1 -24.01 -18.25 39.06
N ASN A 2 -23.45 -19.47 39.00
CA ASN A 2 -22.10 -19.72 39.52
C ASN A 2 -21.06 -19.20 38.50
N LEU A 3 -20.79 -17.89 38.53
CA LEU A 3 -19.80 -17.21 37.67
C LEU A 3 -18.43 -17.90 37.69
N HIS A 4 -18.05 -18.47 38.83
CA HIS A 4 -16.82 -19.23 39.00
C HIS A 4 -16.72 -20.44 38.07
N ASN A 5 -17.84 -21.16 37.86
CA ASN A 5 -17.87 -22.33 36.99
C ASN A 5 -17.82 -21.92 35.52
N THR A 6 -18.55 -20.86 35.14
CA THR A 6 -18.51 -20.30 33.78
C THR A 6 -17.12 -19.84 33.38
N ALA A 7 -16.42 -19.11 34.27
CA ALA A 7 -15.06 -18.64 34.01
C ALA A 7 -14.06 -19.79 33.87
N ARG A 8 -14.20 -20.87 34.65
CA ARG A 8 -13.36 -22.08 34.53
C ARG A 8 -13.56 -22.76 33.18
N VAL A 9 -14.81 -22.92 32.74
CA VAL A 9 -15.11 -23.50 31.42
C VAL A 9 -14.56 -22.61 30.31
N ALA A 10 -14.76 -21.29 30.39
CA ALA A 10 -14.24 -20.34 29.41
C ALA A 10 -12.72 -20.41 29.27
N ARG A 11 -12.00 -20.43 30.40
CA ARG A 11 -10.54 -20.58 30.42
C ARG A 11 -10.11 -21.89 29.77
N TRP A 12 -10.78 -22.99 30.09
CA TRP A 12 -10.46 -24.29 29.51
C TRP A 12 -10.67 -24.32 28.00
N GLU A 13 -11.82 -23.84 27.51
CA GLU A 13 -12.10 -23.75 26.07
C GLU A 13 -11.12 -22.83 25.35
N PHE A 14 -10.78 -21.69 25.95
CA PHE A 14 -9.79 -20.77 25.41
C PHE A 14 -8.44 -21.47 25.18
N PHE A 15 -7.83 -22.06 26.22
CA PHE A 15 -6.50 -22.67 26.08
C PHE A 15 -6.49 -23.91 25.20
N LYS A 16 -7.58 -24.68 25.18
CA LYS A 16 -7.76 -25.84 24.30
C LYS A 16 -7.75 -25.43 22.83
N ASN A 17 -8.46 -24.37 22.47
CA ASN A 17 -8.59 -23.95 21.08
C ASN A 17 -7.47 -23.00 20.63
N LEU A 18 -6.85 -22.23 21.54
CA LEU A 18 -5.71 -21.34 21.25
C LEU A 18 -4.53 -22.09 20.60
N LYS A 19 -4.30 -23.34 21.00
CA LYS A 19 -3.23 -24.20 20.46
C LYS A 19 -3.68 -25.09 19.31
N SER A 20 -4.93 -24.98 18.87
CA SER A 20 -5.44 -25.83 17.81
C SER A 20 -4.81 -25.45 16.46
N PRO A 21 -4.43 -26.43 15.61
CA PRO A 21 -3.88 -26.14 14.29
C PRO A 21 -4.82 -25.28 13.45
N THR A 22 -6.13 -25.53 13.52
CA THR A 22 -7.14 -24.75 12.82
C THR A 22 -7.12 -23.28 13.25
N PHE A 23 -7.13 -22.99 14.56
CA PHE A 23 -7.06 -21.61 15.03
C PHE A 23 -5.77 -20.93 14.58
N LEU A 24 -4.62 -21.61 14.70
CA LEU A 24 -3.33 -21.04 14.32
C LEU A 24 -3.26 -20.75 12.82
N ILE A 25 -3.68 -21.67 11.96
CA ILE A 25 -3.67 -21.48 10.50
C ILE A 25 -4.47 -20.23 10.12
N PHE A 26 -5.72 -20.13 10.55
CA PHE A 26 -6.57 -18.99 10.19
C PHE A 26 -6.18 -17.68 10.88
N THR A 27 -5.57 -17.75 12.07
CA THR A 27 -5.03 -16.57 12.75
C THR A 27 -3.82 -16.01 12.02
N PHE A 28 -2.92 -16.84 11.51
CA PHE A 28 -1.68 -16.38 10.88
C PHE A 28 -1.75 -16.26 9.35
N LEU A 29 -2.75 -16.87 8.70
CA LEU A 29 -2.92 -16.76 7.24
C LEU A 29 -3.07 -15.31 6.77
N ILE A 30 -3.96 -14.55 7.42
CA ILE A 30 -4.20 -13.14 7.06
C ILE A 30 -2.95 -12.28 7.29
N PRO A 31 -2.26 -12.33 8.45
CA PRO A 31 -0.97 -11.67 8.65
C PRO A 31 0.09 -12.00 7.59
N VAL A 32 0.21 -13.26 7.19
CA VAL A 32 1.15 -13.67 6.14
C VAL A 32 0.80 -13.00 4.81
N ILE A 33 -0.48 -12.96 4.44
CA ILE A 33 -0.95 -12.27 3.23
C ILE A 33 -0.66 -10.76 3.32
N MET A 34 -0.89 -10.13 4.48
CA MET A 34 -0.59 -8.71 4.69
C MET A 34 0.90 -8.41 4.55
N LEU A 35 1.77 -9.26 5.12
CA LEU A 35 3.22 -9.12 4.97
C LEU A 35 3.67 -9.33 3.53
N ALA A 36 3.13 -10.33 2.84
CA ALA A 36 3.43 -10.58 1.43
C ALA A 36 2.99 -9.40 0.54
N GLY A 37 1.77 -8.91 0.73
CA GLY A 37 1.25 -7.74 0.02
C GLY A 37 2.07 -6.48 0.30
N GLY A 38 2.46 -6.27 1.57
CA GLY A 38 3.37 -5.18 1.95
C GLY A 38 4.74 -5.30 1.30
N LEU A 39 5.31 -6.51 1.22
CA LEU A 39 6.58 -6.75 0.56
C LEU A 39 6.49 -6.46 -0.95
N ILE A 40 5.43 -6.92 -1.61
CA ILE A 40 5.16 -6.62 -3.02
C ILE A 40 5.01 -5.12 -3.24
N GLY A 41 4.23 -4.43 -2.40
CA GLY A 41 4.06 -2.97 -2.49
C GLY A 41 5.36 -2.21 -2.28
N TYR A 42 6.19 -2.65 -1.34
CA TYR A 42 7.51 -2.08 -1.09
C TYR A 42 8.42 -2.21 -2.32
N PHE A 43 8.51 -3.41 -2.89
CA PHE A 43 9.31 -3.63 -4.10
C PHE A 43 8.73 -2.90 -5.31
N ALA A 44 7.42 -2.97 -5.56
CA ALA A 44 6.78 -2.27 -6.68
C ALA A 44 6.97 -0.75 -6.60
N GLY A 45 6.87 -0.16 -5.41
CA GLY A 45 7.16 1.26 -5.19
C GLY A 45 8.62 1.62 -5.41
N SER A 46 9.55 0.71 -5.10
CA SER A 46 10.98 0.90 -5.38
C SER A 46 11.36 0.65 -6.85
N SER A 47 10.63 -0.23 -7.55
CA SER A 47 10.81 -0.54 -8.97
C SER A 47 10.24 0.54 -9.88
N ALA A 48 9.10 1.15 -9.51
CA ALA A 48 8.53 2.28 -10.23
C ALA A 48 9.43 3.54 -10.20
N ALA A 49 10.43 3.57 -9.32
CA ALA A 49 11.35 4.69 -9.17
C ALA A 49 12.70 4.51 -9.89
N ARG A 50 13.01 3.35 -10.51
CA ARG A 50 14.37 3.07 -11.03
C ARG A 50 14.41 2.07 -12.20
N GLU A 51 13.86 2.43 -13.34
CA GLU A 51 14.64 2.18 -14.56
C GLU A 51 15.44 3.45 -14.79
N GLU A 52 16.73 3.41 -14.42
CA GLU A 52 17.65 4.47 -14.78
C GLU A 52 17.70 4.53 -16.31
N GLN A 53 17.21 5.62 -16.89
CA GLN A 53 17.24 5.81 -18.33
C GLN A 53 18.55 6.47 -18.71
N SER A 54 19.33 5.84 -19.58
CA SER A 54 20.56 6.40 -20.14
C SER A 54 20.27 7.01 -21.51
N ILE A 55 20.40 8.32 -21.62
CA ILE A 55 20.05 9.07 -22.82
C ILE A 55 21.26 9.82 -23.35
N ALA A 56 21.62 9.58 -24.60
CA ALA A 56 22.67 10.34 -25.25
C ALA A 56 22.12 11.67 -25.79
N VAL A 57 22.92 12.74 -25.72
CA VAL A 57 22.52 14.07 -26.17
C VAL A 57 23.58 14.60 -27.13
N ILE A 58 23.14 14.94 -28.34
CA ILE A 58 23.93 15.70 -29.30
C ILE A 58 23.49 17.15 -29.21
N ASP A 59 24.37 18.02 -28.68
CA ASP A 59 24.12 19.46 -28.55
C ASP A 59 24.95 20.27 -29.57
N GLU A 60 24.28 20.83 -30.59
CA GLU A 60 24.91 21.73 -31.55
C GLU A 60 24.94 23.19 -31.07
N THR A 61 24.20 23.53 -30.00
CA THR A 61 24.19 24.89 -29.45
C THR A 61 25.33 25.12 -28.47
N GLY A 62 25.89 24.04 -27.90
CA GLY A 62 27.05 24.05 -26.99
C GLY A 62 26.76 24.62 -25.60
N GLU A 63 25.49 24.86 -25.27
CA GLU A 63 25.05 25.52 -24.03
C GLU A 63 23.91 24.74 -23.35
N LEU A 64 23.14 23.94 -24.11
CA LEU A 64 21.93 23.29 -23.63
C LEU A 64 22.22 22.00 -22.87
N PHE A 65 23.29 21.27 -23.23
CA PHE A 65 23.66 20.02 -22.56
C PHE A 65 23.84 20.22 -21.05
N ALA A 66 24.66 21.20 -20.65
CA ALA A 66 24.94 21.47 -19.24
C ALA A 66 23.68 21.87 -18.43
N LEU A 67 22.78 22.64 -19.06
CA LEU A 67 21.50 23.01 -18.45
C LEU A 67 20.57 21.80 -18.30
N LEU A 68 20.56 20.90 -19.29
CA LEU A 68 19.77 19.68 -19.27
C LEU A 68 20.28 18.68 -18.24
N GLU A 69 21.59 18.48 -18.17
CA GLU A 69 22.24 17.63 -17.16
C GLU A 69 21.92 18.13 -15.74
N ALA A 70 22.10 19.42 -15.48
CA ALA A 70 21.80 20.01 -14.17
C ALA A 70 20.32 19.87 -13.77
N HIS A 71 19.40 19.99 -14.73
CA HIS A 71 17.96 19.86 -14.49
C HIS A 71 17.53 18.41 -14.26
N LEU A 72 18.17 17.45 -14.92
CA LEU A 72 17.85 16.02 -14.83
C LEU A 72 18.61 15.28 -13.73
N ALA A 73 19.66 15.86 -13.13
CA ALA A 73 20.40 15.30 -12.01
C ALA A 73 19.56 14.74 -10.83
N PRO A 74 18.43 15.33 -10.42
CA PRO A 74 17.57 14.77 -9.36
C PRO A 74 16.59 13.69 -9.86
N THR A 75 16.58 13.38 -11.16
CA THR A 75 15.68 12.42 -11.81
C THR A 75 16.41 11.10 -12.13
N PRO A 76 15.71 9.99 -12.42
CA PRO A 76 16.36 8.74 -12.82
C PRO A 76 16.91 8.76 -14.27
N VAL A 77 16.98 9.92 -14.92
CA VAL A 77 17.48 10.06 -16.29
C VAL A 77 18.93 10.55 -16.24
N THR A 78 19.86 9.73 -16.73
CA THR A 78 21.26 10.13 -16.92
C THR A 78 21.45 10.56 -18.36
N VAL A 79 22.05 11.74 -18.56
CA VAL A 79 22.40 12.25 -19.90
C VAL A 79 23.89 12.14 -20.15
N THR A 80 24.28 11.79 -21.38
CA THR A 80 25.69 11.76 -21.80
C THR A 80 25.85 12.55 -23.09
N GLU A 81 26.79 13.50 -23.11
CA GLU A 81 27.07 14.29 -24.31
C GLU A 81 27.76 13.43 -25.38
N PHE A 82 27.32 13.58 -26.63
CA PHE A 82 27.88 12.89 -27.78
C PHE A 82 28.21 13.88 -28.90
N PRO A 83 29.40 13.76 -29.52
CA PRO A 83 29.78 14.64 -30.62
C PRO A 83 28.93 14.39 -31.87
N VAL A 84 28.58 15.49 -32.56
CA VAL A 84 27.69 15.50 -33.75
C VAL A 84 28.23 14.58 -34.86
N GLU A 85 29.55 14.53 -35.04
CA GLU A 85 30.22 13.75 -36.08
C GLU A 85 29.99 12.24 -35.92
N LYS A 86 29.62 11.78 -34.72
CA LYS A 86 29.39 10.37 -34.40
C LYS A 86 27.91 9.98 -34.37
N ARG A 87 27.01 10.81 -34.91
CA ARG A 87 25.56 10.54 -34.92
C ARG A 87 25.20 9.14 -35.45
N GLU A 88 25.82 8.69 -36.54
CA GLU A 88 25.54 7.36 -37.11
C GLU A 88 25.98 6.23 -36.17
N GLN A 89 27.11 6.40 -35.48
CA GLN A 89 27.58 5.46 -34.46
C GLN A 89 26.63 5.42 -33.27
N LEU A 90 26.16 6.58 -32.82
CA LEU A 90 25.21 6.67 -31.72
C LEU A 90 23.87 5.99 -32.06
N ALA A 91 23.37 6.17 -33.28
CA ALA A 91 22.16 5.49 -33.73
C ALA A 91 22.30 3.96 -33.71
N ALA A 92 23.48 3.45 -34.06
CA ALA A 92 23.78 2.02 -33.95
C ALA A 92 23.84 1.56 -32.48
N GLN A 93 24.52 2.31 -31.61
CA GLN A 93 24.63 2.01 -30.16
C GLN A 93 23.26 1.99 -29.45
N VAL A 94 22.38 2.90 -29.82
CA VAL A 94 21.00 2.93 -29.32
C VAL A 94 20.22 1.71 -29.83
N GLY A 95 20.42 1.31 -31.09
CA GLY A 95 19.83 0.08 -31.65
C GLY A 95 20.37 -1.21 -31.00
N GLU A 96 21.61 -1.19 -30.51
CA GLU A 96 22.26 -2.29 -29.77
C GLU A 96 21.89 -2.30 -28.28
N GLY A 97 21.25 -1.24 -27.78
CA GLY A 97 20.80 -1.12 -26.39
C GLY A 97 21.83 -0.57 -25.41
N GLU A 98 22.91 0.07 -25.88
CA GLU A 98 23.86 0.78 -25.00
C GLU A 98 23.24 2.06 -24.39
N PHE A 99 22.29 2.68 -25.09
CA PHE A 99 21.50 3.82 -24.63
C PHE A 99 20.02 3.56 -24.92
N ASP A 100 19.14 4.03 -24.03
CA ASP A 100 17.68 3.88 -24.19
C ASP A 100 17.13 4.78 -25.30
N GLY A 101 17.86 5.84 -25.64
CA GLY A 101 17.55 6.74 -26.73
C GLY A 101 18.57 7.86 -26.87
N TYR A 102 18.39 8.69 -27.88
CA TYR A 102 19.17 9.91 -28.03
C TYR A 102 18.35 11.13 -28.45
N ILE A 103 18.76 12.30 -27.98
CA ILE A 103 18.20 13.60 -28.36
C ILE A 103 19.19 14.33 -29.25
N HIS A 104 18.67 14.99 -30.29
CA HIS A 104 19.46 15.90 -31.13
C HIS A 104 18.94 17.34 -30.98
N LEU A 105 19.73 18.18 -30.31
CA LEU A 105 19.46 19.60 -30.06
C LEU A 105 20.17 20.44 -31.11
N THR A 106 19.48 20.75 -32.21
CA THR A 106 19.95 21.71 -33.21
C THR A 106 19.41 23.10 -32.93
N THR A 107 20.11 24.15 -33.34
CA THR A 107 19.63 25.54 -33.21
C THR A 107 18.25 25.71 -33.86
N GLU A 108 18.03 25.12 -35.04
CA GLU A 108 16.73 25.14 -35.73
C GLU A 108 15.63 24.42 -34.94
N ALA A 109 15.91 23.23 -34.39
CA ALA A 109 14.95 22.47 -33.59
C ALA A 109 14.56 23.23 -32.32
N VAL A 110 15.54 23.89 -31.70
CA VAL A 110 15.38 24.72 -30.51
C VAL A 110 14.62 26.00 -30.83
N GLU A 111 14.74 26.59 -32.01
CA GLU A 111 13.94 27.76 -32.43
C GLU A 111 12.49 27.37 -32.77
N GLN A 112 12.29 26.29 -33.52
CA GLN A 112 10.98 25.81 -33.95
C GLN A 112 10.19 25.11 -32.84
N GLY A 113 10.86 24.69 -31.76
CA GLY A 113 10.24 23.98 -30.63
C GLY A 113 9.92 22.52 -30.96
N ARG A 114 10.70 21.93 -31.87
CA ARG A 114 10.52 20.57 -32.35
C ARG A 114 11.84 19.81 -32.20
N VAL A 115 12.07 19.31 -30.99
CA VAL A 115 13.23 18.46 -30.67
C VAL A 115 12.87 17.01 -30.97
N ASN A 116 13.74 16.31 -31.70
CA ASN A 116 13.55 14.90 -32.01
C ASN A 116 14.21 14.03 -30.94
N TYR A 117 13.43 13.09 -30.40
CA TYR A 117 13.91 12.03 -29.52
C TYR A 117 13.81 10.70 -30.27
N TYR A 118 14.95 10.02 -30.40
CA TYR A 118 15.08 8.78 -31.15
C TYR A 118 15.25 7.62 -30.18
N VAL A 119 14.40 6.60 -30.32
CA VAL A 119 14.36 5.42 -29.44
C VAL A 119 14.21 4.13 -30.25
N PRO A 120 14.69 2.98 -29.74
CA PRO A 120 14.52 1.69 -30.41
C PRO A 120 13.05 1.24 -30.50
N ASP A 121 12.29 1.42 -29.43
CA ASP A 121 10.85 1.16 -29.36
C ASP A 121 10.15 2.36 -28.71
N SER A 122 9.22 2.98 -29.44
CA SER A 122 8.48 4.15 -28.95
C SER A 122 7.34 3.79 -27.99
N ARG A 123 6.95 2.52 -27.88
CA ARG A 123 5.79 2.09 -27.08
C ARG A 123 6.10 1.87 -25.60
N SER A 124 7.36 1.61 -25.26
CA SER A 124 7.82 1.32 -23.90
C SER A 124 8.44 2.54 -23.20
N GLN A 125 8.57 3.68 -23.87
CA GLN A 125 9.38 4.80 -23.40
C GLN A 125 8.56 5.81 -22.61
N ASN A 126 9.00 6.10 -21.38
CA ASN A 126 8.46 7.18 -20.58
C ASN A 126 9.11 8.52 -20.98
N THR A 127 8.52 9.24 -21.92
CA THR A 127 9.03 10.55 -22.37
C THR A 127 8.59 11.72 -21.50
N MET A 128 7.84 11.49 -20.42
CA MET A 128 7.24 12.57 -19.64
C MET A 128 8.31 13.39 -18.90
N VAL A 129 9.20 12.72 -18.17
CA VAL A 129 10.28 13.38 -17.39
C VAL A 129 11.27 14.08 -18.34
N LEU A 130 11.70 13.38 -19.38
CA LEU A 130 12.62 13.93 -20.38
C LEU A 130 12.01 15.11 -21.14
N GLY A 131 10.76 14.99 -21.57
CA GLY A 131 10.05 16.03 -22.30
C GLY A 131 9.86 17.31 -21.49
N GLU A 132 9.53 17.18 -20.20
CA GLU A 132 9.46 18.30 -19.25
C GLU A 132 10.83 18.97 -19.05
N GLY A 133 11.90 18.18 -18.90
CA GLY A 133 13.26 18.69 -18.77
C GLY A 133 13.72 19.46 -20.00
N VAL A 134 13.58 18.86 -21.19
CA VAL A 134 13.93 19.49 -22.47
C VAL A 134 13.10 20.77 -22.68
N ARG A 135 11.79 20.74 -22.41
CA ARG A 135 10.92 21.92 -22.54
C ARG A 135 11.38 23.06 -21.64
N THR A 136 11.69 22.76 -20.39
CA THR A 136 12.13 23.75 -19.40
C THR A 136 13.43 24.40 -19.83
N VAL A 137 14.42 23.58 -20.19
CA VAL A 137 15.77 24.03 -20.57
C VAL A 137 15.74 24.84 -21.87
N VAL A 138 15.02 24.38 -22.90
CA VAL A 138 14.83 25.13 -24.16
C VAL A 138 14.12 26.46 -23.90
N THR A 139 13.15 26.51 -22.98
CA THR A 139 12.47 27.76 -22.63
C THR A 139 13.42 28.75 -21.96
N LEU A 140 14.24 28.29 -21.01
CA LEU A 140 15.25 29.12 -20.34
C LEU A 140 16.29 29.66 -21.34
N TYR A 141 16.79 28.80 -22.22
CA TYR A 141 17.74 29.19 -23.27
C TYR A 141 17.17 30.27 -24.20
N ARG A 142 15.92 30.12 -24.65
CA ARG A 142 15.26 31.13 -25.48
C ARG A 142 15.10 32.45 -24.74
N MET A 143 14.73 32.42 -23.46
CA MET A 143 14.60 33.64 -22.65
C MET A 143 15.93 34.38 -22.54
N GLU A 144 17.03 33.65 -22.33
CA GLU A 144 18.37 34.21 -22.29
C GLU A 144 18.75 34.84 -23.64
N LYS A 145 18.52 34.14 -24.77
CA LYS A 145 18.78 34.69 -26.12
C LYS A 145 17.88 35.89 -26.48
N MET A 146 16.73 36.06 -25.82
CA MET A 146 15.89 37.26 -25.93
C MET A 146 16.40 38.45 -25.09
N GLY A 147 17.51 38.29 -24.36
CA GLY A 147 18.14 39.35 -23.57
C GLY A 147 17.52 39.56 -22.19
N LEU A 148 16.74 38.59 -21.68
CA LEU A 148 16.23 38.62 -20.31
C LEU A 148 17.38 38.39 -19.32
N THR A 149 17.41 39.18 -18.25
CA THR A 149 18.36 38.99 -17.15
C THR A 149 17.97 37.77 -16.31
N ALA A 150 18.94 37.14 -15.64
CA ALA A 150 18.68 36.01 -14.73
C ALA A 150 17.60 36.32 -13.67
N ALA A 151 17.51 37.57 -13.20
CA ALA A 151 16.47 37.99 -12.27
C ALA A 151 15.07 37.99 -12.89
N GLN A 152 14.94 38.41 -14.15
CA GLN A 152 13.68 38.40 -14.89
C GLN A 152 13.23 36.98 -15.24
N ILE A 153 14.18 36.11 -15.62
CA ILE A 153 13.90 34.70 -15.90
C ILE A 153 13.37 34.02 -14.63
N ASN A 154 14.09 34.13 -13.50
CA ASN A 154 13.66 33.54 -12.23
C ASN A 154 12.29 34.04 -11.78
N ALA A 155 11.98 35.31 -11.98
CA ALA A 155 10.66 35.86 -11.67
C ALA A 155 9.56 35.28 -12.57
N ALA A 156 9.85 35.07 -13.86
CA ALA A 156 8.90 34.54 -14.83
C ALA A 156 8.69 33.01 -14.72
N THR A 157 9.71 32.27 -14.28
CA THR A 157 9.68 30.81 -14.16
C THR A 157 9.49 30.33 -12.72
N MET A 158 9.17 31.24 -11.79
CA MET A 158 8.96 30.89 -10.39
C MET A 158 7.86 29.81 -10.29
N PRO A 159 8.16 28.64 -9.70
CA PRO A 159 7.23 27.51 -9.72
C PRO A 159 5.95 27.86 -8.97
N VAL A 160 4.81 27.68 -9.63
CA VAL A 160 3.50 27.84 -9.01
C VAL A 160 3.08 26.51 -8.42
N THR A 161 3.23 26.36 -7.11
CA THR A 161 2.73 25.18 -6.40
C THR A 161 1.23 25.32 -6.19
N LEU A 162 0.45 24.53 -6.93
CA LEU A 162 -0.98 24.38 -6.69
C LEU A 162 -1.18 23.71 -5.33
N GLN A 163 -1.69 24.48 -4.36
CA GLN A 163 -2.15 23.94 -3.10
C GLN A 163 -3.63 23.56 -3.24
N THR A 164 -3.89 22.29 -3.54
CA THR A 164 -5.25 21.75 -3.47
C THR A 164 -5.70 21.75 -2.02
N ARG A 165 -6.75 22.51 -1.71
CA ARG A 165 -7.40 22.53 -0.39
C ARG A 165 -8.83 22.06 -0.55
N GLU A 166 -9.25 21.17 0.33
CA GLU A 166 -10.64 20.76 0.35
C GLU A 166 -11.54 21.84 0.93
N LEU A 167 -12.70 22.03 0.32
CA LEU A 167 -13.73 22.96 0.81
C LEU A 167 -14.26 22.55 2.20
N SER A 168 -14.14 21.27 2.57
CA SER A 168 -14.46 20.73 3.90
C SER A 168 -13.36 20.97 4.95
N GLY A 169 -12.13 21.31 4.51
CA GLY A 169 -10.97 21.44 5.40
C GLY A 169 -10.34 20.12 5.85
N GLU A 170 -10.82 18.98 5.33
CA GLU A 170 -10.31 17.65 5.63
C GLU A 170 -9.52 17.20 4.39
N GLU A 171 -8.23 16.92 4.48
CA GLU A 171 -7.50 16.37 3.32
C GLU A 171 -8.03 14.97 3.02
N ALA A 172 -8.52 14.69 1.81
CA ALA A 172 -8.86 13.33 1.39
C ALA A 172 -7.57 12.54 1.21
N SER A 173 -7.02 12.09 2.34
CA SER A 173 -6.08 11.01 2.35
C SER A 173 -6.83 9.77 1.86
N TRP A 174 -6.31 9.14 0.80
CA TRP A 174 -6.77 7.83 0.39
C TRP A 174 -6.72 6.82 1.56
N ALA A 175 -5.88 7.07 2.57
CA ALA A 175 -5.85 6.32 3.82
C ALA A 175 -7.17 6.44 4.59
N ALA A 176 -7.81 7.61 4.61
CA ALA A 176 -9.08 7.84 5.30
C ALA A 176 -10.22 7.00 4.70
N LEU A 177 -10.11 6.60 3.43
CA LEU A 177 -11.07 5.69 2.78
C LEU A 177 -10.66 4.22 2.90
N VAL A 178 -9.38 3.91 2.64
CA VAL A 178 -8.90 2.52 2.56
C VAL A 178 -8.75 1.88 3.93
N VAL A 179 -8.27 2.63 4.93
CA VAL A 179 -7.99 2.07 6.27
C VAL A 179 -9.27 1.59 6.96
N PRO A 180 -10.36 2.38 7.04
CA PRO A 180 -11.60 1.91 7.65
C PRO A 180 -12.22 0.73 6.90
N LEU A 181 -12.12 0.72 5.55
CA LEU A 181 -12.62 -0.37 4.72
C LEU A 181 -11.90 -1.69 5.02
N VAL A 182 -10.56 -1.68 4.99
CA VAL A 182 -9.74 -2.86 5.32
C VAL A 182 -10.02 -3.32 6.74
N PHE A 183 -10.12 -2.38 7.68
CA PHE A 183 -10.42 -2.70 9.08
C PHE A 183 -11.81 -3.36 9.24
N GLY A 184 -12.83 -2.83 8.56
CA GLY A 184 -14.18 -3.42 8.53
C GLY A 184 -14.20 -4.84 7.94
N ILE A 185 -13.46 -5.07 6.84
CA ILE A 185 -13.30 -6.39 6.24
C ILE A 185 -12.64 -7.36 7.22
N LEU A 186 -11.56 -6.96 7.90
CA LEU A 186 -10.90 -7.77 8.91
C LEU A 186 -11.85 -8.13 10.07
N LEU A 187 -12.62 -7.18 10.58
CA LEU A 187 -13.60 -7.44 11.63
C LEU A 187 -14.69 -8.42 11.18
N ALA A 188 -15.19 -8.28 9.93
CA ALA A 188 -16.17 -9.20 9.37
C ALA A 188 -15.60 -10.63 9.27
N PHE A 189 -14.38 -10.79 8.74
CA PHE A 189 -13.73 -12.09 8.66
C PHE A 189 -13.47 -12.71 10.04
N ALA A 190 -12.97 -11.92 11.01
CA ALA A 190 -12.76 -12.40 12.38
C ALA A 190 -14.06 -12.89 13.02
N THR A 191 -15.14 -12.15 12.83
CA THR A 191 -16.47 -12.48 13.35
C THR A 191 -17.03 -13.75 12.73
N MET A 192 -16.99 -13.86 11.40
CA MET A 192 -17.49 -15.05 10.69
C MET A 192 -16.70 -16.30 11.07
N PHE A 193 -15.37 -16.19 11.12
CA PHE A 193 -14.51 -17.32 11.42
C PHE A 193 -14.71 -17.84 12.85
N THR A 194 -14.70 -16.95 13.83
CA THR A 194 -14.92 -17.32 15.24
C THR A 194 -16.29 -17.97 15.45
N GLY A 195 -17.34 -17.47 14.78
CA GLY A 195 -18.67 -18.09 14.78
C GLY A 195 -18.67 -19.50 14.18
N GLN A 196 -17.95 -19.72 13.08
CA GLN A 196 -17.83 -21.06 12.46
C GLN A 196 -17.11 -22.07 13.36
N VAL A 197 -15.99 -21.68 13.99
CA VAL A 197 -15.27 -22.61 14.89
C VAL A 197 -16.14 -22.99 16.10
N LEU A 198 -16.90 -22.03 16.64
CA LEU A 198 -17.87 -22.31 17.70
C LEU A 198 -18.91 -23.34 17.25
N MET A 199 -19.50 -23.16 16.06
CA MET A 199 -20.49 -24.08 15.49
C MET A 199 -19.95 -25.52 15.43
N TYR A 200 -18.77 -25.69 14.85
CA TYR A 200 -18.13 -27.00 14.74
C TYR A 200 -17.88 -27.61 16.12
N GLY A 201 -17.53 -26.79 17.12
CA GLY A 201 -17.40 -27.21 18.51
C GLY A 201 -18.70 -27.73 19.11
N VAL A 202 -19.83 -27.06 18.87
CA VAL A 202 -21.17 -27.46 19.36
C VAL A 202 -21.63 -28.75 18.68
N ILE A 203 -21.52 -28.84 17.35
CA ILE A 203 -21.91 -30.03 16.58
C ILE A 203 -21.12 -31.26 17.03
N LYS A 204 -19.80 -31.12 17.22
CA LYS A 204 -18.94 -32.22 17.66
C LYS A 204 -19.31 -32.73 19.06
N GLU A 205 -19.74 -31.83 19.93
CA GLU A 205 -20.17 -32.17 21.29
C GLU A 205 -21.53 -32.85 21.33
N LYS A 206 -22.49 -32.40 20.53
CA LYS A 206 -23.81 -33.03 20.38
C LYS A 206 -23.70 -34.50 19.91
N ARG A 207 -22.63 -34.83 19.18
CA ARG A 207 -22.34 -36.19 18.68
C ARG A 207 -21.57 -37.07 19.67
N ASN A 208 -20.92 -36.52 20.69
CA ASN A 208 -20.02 -37.27 21.57
C ASN A 208 -20.65 -37.54 22.95
N ARG A 209 -20.84 -38.83 23.28
CA ARG A 209 -21.38 -39.37 24.54
C ARG A 209 -20.65 -38.91 25.83
N ILE A 210 -19.51 -38.25 25.70
CA ILE A 210 -18.71 -37.68 26.79
C ILE A 210 -19.41 -36.48 27.45
N VAL A 211 -20.24 -35.73 26.70
CA VAL A 211 -20.99 -34.59 27.23
C VAL A 211 -22.07 -35.03 28.22
N GLU A 212 -22.66 -36.21 28.01
CA GLU A 212 -23.65 -36.83 28.92
C GLU A 212 -23.05 -37.11 30.31
N ILE A 213 -21.75 -37.44 30.36
CA ILE A 213 -20.99 -37.71 31.59
C ILE A 213 -20.52 -36.41 32.27
N LEU A 214 -20.17 -35.37 31.50
CA LEU A 214 -19.80 -34.04 32.05
C LEU A 214 -21.02 -33.27 32.60
N LEU A 215 -22.20 -33.47 32.00
CA LEU A 215 -23.47 -32.88 32.46
C LEU A 215 -23.95 -33.42 33.81
N SER A 216 -23.40 -34.52 34.32
CA SER A 216 -23.70 -34.96 35.68
C SER A 216 -23.15 -34.00 36.74
N SER A 217 -22.29 -33.04 36.36
CA SER A 217 -21.55 -32.17 37.29
C SER A 217 -21.78 -30.66 37.07
N VAL A 218 -22.16 -30.22 35.86
CA VAL A 218 -22.30 -28.79 35.50
C VAL A 218 -23.48 -28.57 34.54
N SER A 219 -24.23 -27.49 34.73
CA SER A 219 -25.41 -27.19 33.89
C SER A 219 -25.06 -26.81 32.44
N ALA A 220 -25.92 -27.19 31.49
CA ALA A 220 -25.75 -26.92 30.06
C ALA A 220 -25.55 -25.43 29.73
N PHE A 221 -26.27 -24.54 30.44
CA PHE A 221 -26.13 -23.09 30.25
C PHE A 221 -24.74 -22.57 30.64
N VAL A 222 -24.15 -23.08 31.71
CA VAL A 222 -22.79 -22.70 32.15
C VAL A 222 -21.75 -23.14 31.13
N LEU A 223 -21.94 -24.32 30.52
CA LEU A 223 -21.08 -24.81 29.44
C LEU A 223 -21.14 -23.92 28.21
N LEU A 224 -22.35 -23.58 27.75
CA LEU A 224 -22.55 -22.73 26.57
C LEU A 224 -22.02 -21.31 26.77
N MET A 225 -22.29 -20.70 27.94
CA MET A 225 -21.79 -19.37 28.26
C MET A 225 -20.26 -19.35 28.39
N GLY A 226 -19.68 -20.37 29.03
CA GLY A 226 -18.23 -20.52 29.13
C GLY A 226 -17.58 -20.61 27.74
N LYS A 227 -18.17 -21.42 26.86
CA LYS A 227 -17.70 -21.56 25.48
C LYS A 227 -17.80 -20.24 24.71
N LEU A 228 -18.94 -19.55 24.79
CA LEU A 228 -19.13 -18.27 24.10
C LEU A 228 -18.10 -17.22 24.51
N LEU A 229 -17.78 -17.12 25.81
CA LEU A 229 -16.76 -16.20 26.32
C LEU A 229 -15.33 -16.63 25.93
N GLY A 230 -15.03 -17.93 25.96
CA GLY A 230 -13.72 -18.46 25.56
C GLY A 230 -13.39 -18.18 24.09
N PHE A 231 -14.37 -18.37 23.20
CA PHE A 231 -14.21 -18.09 21.77
C PHE A 231 -14.20 -16.60 21.43
N ALA A 232 -14.99 -15.78 22.13
CA ALA A 232 -14.88 -14.31 22.02
C ALA A 232 -13.46 -13.83 22.36
N ALA A 233 -12.86 -14.35 23.44
CA ALA A 233 -11.49 -14.01 23.82
C ALA A 233 -10.44 -14.43 22.76
N LEU A 234 -10.64 -15.58 22.10
CA LEU A 234 -9.79 -16.01 20.99
C LEU A 234 -9.88 -15.06 19.79
N GLY A 235 -11.10 -14.64 19.43
CA GLY A 235 -11.31 -13.67 18.36
C GLY A 235 -10.66 -12.31 18.64
N LEU A 236 -10.71 -11.85 19.89
CA LEU A 236 -10.03 -10.61 20.28
C LEU A 236 -8.50 -10.73 20.12
N ILE A 237 -7.90 -11.86 20.47
CA ILE A 237 -6.46 -12.10 20.24
C ILE A 237 -6.15 -12.13 18.74
N GLN A 238 -6.99 -12.77 17.94
CA GLN A 238 -6.82 -12.81 16.50
C GLN A 238 -6.84 -11.40 15.88
N ILE A 239 -7.82 -10.57 16.27
CA ILE A 239 -7.91 -9.16 15.85
C ILE A 239 -6.67 -8.38 16.32
N ALA A 240 -6.22 -8.58 17.55
CA ALA A 240 -5.03 -7.90 18.08
C ALA A 240 -3.76 -8.23 17.27
N ILE A 241 -3.59 -9.50 16.88
CA ILE A 241 -2.47 -9.94 16.02
C ILE A 241 -2.58 -9.27 14.64
N TRP A 242 -3.77 -9.27 14.05
CA TRP A 242 -4.01 -8.68 12.73
C TRP A 242 -3.77 -7.17 12.73
N LEU A 243 -4.22 -6.49 13.78
CA LEU A 243 -3.96 -5.07 13.99
C LEU A 243 -2.46 -4.79 14.14
N ALA A 244 -1.75 -5.57 14.96
CA ALA A 244 -0.32 -5.39 15.16
C ALA A 244 0.46 -5.54 13.85
N VAL A 245 0.21 -6.62 13.10
CA VAL A 245 0.89 -6.87 11.83
C VAL A 245 0.47 -5.85 10.76
N GLY A 246 -0.83 -5.57 10.65
CA GLY A 246 -1.35 -4.57 9.73
C GLY A 246 -0.76 -3.19 9.96
N LEU A 247 -0.63 -2.79 11.23
CA LEU A 247 0.01 -1.53 11.58
C LEU A 247 1.49 -1.50 11.18
N THR A 248 2.25 -2.58 11.42
CA THR A 248 3.66 -2.64 11.01
C THR A 248 3.87 -2.52 9.51
N VAL A 249 2.91 -3.00 8.71
CA VAL A 249 2.93 -2.84 7.25
C VAL A 249 2.47 -1.43 6.86
N ALA A 250 1.35 -0.95 7.42
CA ALA A 250 0.75 0.33 7.08
C ALA A 250 1.70 1.51 7.32
N VAL A 251 2.44 1.53 8.44
CA VAL A 251 3.41 2.61 8.74
C VAL A 251 4.59 2.69 7.78
N ARG A 252 4.76 1.72 6.87
CA ARG A 252 5.75 1.81 5.77
C ARG A 252 5.27 2.64 4.61
N PHE A 253 3.96 2.84 4.48
CA PHE A 253 3.31 3.50 3.34
C PHE A 253 2.50 4.73 3.76
N LEU A 254 2.10 4.81 5.02
CA LEU A 254 1.22 5.83 5.59
C LEU A 254 1.85 6.45 6.83
N ASP A 255 1.61 7.73 7.02
CA ASP A 255 1.93 8.39 8.28
C ASP A 255 1.05 7.84 9.40
N PHE A 256 1.68 7.51 10.54
CA PHE A 256 0.98 6.91 11.69
C PHE A 256 -0.20 7.78 12.18
N ARG A 257 -0.11 9.11 12.01
CA ARG A 257 -1.14 10.07 12.41
C ARG A 257 -2.42 9.97 11.58
N GLU A 258 -2.33 9.44 10.37
CA GLU A 258 -3.48 9.24 9.48
C GLU A 258 -4.24 7.93 9.77
N ILE A 259 -3.69 7.07 10.63
CA ILE A 259 -4.31 5.79 10.97
C ILE A 259 -5.26 6.03 12.16
N PRO A 260 -6.59 5.90 11.96
CA PRO A 260 -7.59 6.25 12.97
C PRO A 260 -7.69 5.15 14.04
N LEU A 261 -6.76 5.16 14.99
CA LEU A 261 -6.68 4.22 16.13
C LEU A 261 -7.21 4.81 17.44
N GLY A 262 -8.00 5.88 17.36
CA GLY A 262 -8.56 6.53 18.53
C GLY A 262 -9.62 5.65 19.24
N PHE A 263 -9.96 6.04 20.46
CA PHE A 263 -11.02 5.37 21.21
C PHE A 263 -12.38 5.47 20.49
N ALA A 264 -12.63 6.58 19.78
CA ALA A 264 -13.86 6.82 19.05
C ALA A 264 -14.07 5.81 17.91
N GLU A 265 -13.00 5.26 17.36
CA GLU A 265 -13.02 4.30 16.26
C GLU A 265 -12.92 2.86 16.77
N LEU A 266 -12.08 2.61 17.78
CA LEU A 266 -11.91 1.27 18.35
C LEU A 266 -13.12 0.79 19.16
N ALA A 267 -13.82 1.69 19.88
CA ALA A 267 -14.95 1.30 20.71
C ALA A 267 -16.15 0.79 19.88
N PRO A 268 -16.60 1.47 18.80
CA PRO A 268 -17.62 0.92 17.90
C PRO A 268 -17.20 -0.40 17.26
N SER A 269 -15.92 -0.55 16.88
CA SER A 269 -15.41 -1.80 16.29
C SER A 269 -15.47 -2.97 17.26
N LEU A 270 -15.18 -2.74 18.54
CA LEU A 270 -15.31 -3.76 19.58
C LEU A 270 -16.78 -4.17 19.77
N LEU A 271 -17.69 -3.20 19.81
CA LEU A 271 -19.13 -3.46 19.89
C LEU A 271 -19.64 -4.22 18.68
N PHE A 272 -19.19 -3.84 17.48
CA PHE A 272 -19.53 -4.52 16.23
C PHE A 272 -19.03 -5.97 16.24
N PHE A 273 -17.79 -6.21 16.65
CA PHE A 273 -17.24 -7.55 16.78
C PHE A 273 -18.06 -8.39 17.78
N LEU A 274 -18.31 -7.88 18.99
CA LEU A 274 -19.06 -8.63 20.00
C LEU A 274 -20.49 -8.90 19.56
N GLY A 275 -21.18 -7.90 19.01
CA GLY A 275 -22.55 -8.03 18.51
C GLY A 275 -22.64 -9.00 17.33
N GLY A 276 -21.77 -8.84 16.34
CA GLY A 276 -21.68 -9.75 15.20
C GLY A 276 -21.33 -11.17 15.64
N TYR A 277 -20.38 -11.33 16.57
CA TYR A 277 -19.98 -12.64 17.08
C TYR A 277 -21.15 -13.35 17.77
N ILE A 278 -21.89 -12.64 18.62
CA ILE A 278 -23.09 -13.19 19.28
C ILE A 278 -24.13 -13.57 18.24
N LEU A 279 -24.39 -12.72 17.24
CA LEU A 279 -25.35 -12.98 16.17
C LEU A 279 -24.99 -14.26 15.39
N PHE A 280 -23.76 -14.35 14.87
CA PHE A 280 -23.29 -15.51 14.12
C PHE A 280 -23.26 -16.77 14.98
N SER A 281 -22.80 -16.65 16.23
CA SER A 281 -22.80 -17.75 17.19
C SER A 281 -24.20 -18.29 17.45
N ALA A 282 -25.18 -17.41 17.63
CA ALA A 282 -26.58 -17.79 17.85
C ALA A 282 -27.19 -18.44 16.60
N MET A 283 -26.94 -17.88 15.42
CA MET A 283 -27.43 -18.41 14.15
C MET A 283 -26.87 -19.81 13.87
N PHE A 284 -25.57 -20.00 14.08
CA PHE A 284 -24.93 -21.29 13.90
C PHE A 284 -25.30 -22.32 14.98
N ALA A 285 -25.50 -21.87 16.22
CA ALA A 285 -26.02 -22.75 17.28
C ALA A 285 -27.46 -23.20 17.00
N ALA A 286 -28.28 -22.37 16.34
CA ALA A 286 -29.63 -22.76 15.93
C ALA A 286 -29.65 -23.75 14.75
N LEU A 287 -28.65 -23.69 13.87
CA LEU A 287 -28.52 -24.59 12.71
C LEU A 287 -27.88 -25.96 13.04
N GLY A 288 -27.21 -26.10 14.21
CA GLY A 288 -26.48 -27.30 14.63
C GLY A 288 -27.22 -28.22 15.62
#